data_AF-A0AA88HG33-F1
#
_entry.id   AF-A0AA88HG33-F1
#
_cell.length_a   1.000
_cell.length_b   1.000
_cell.length_c   1.000
_cell.angle_alpha   90.00
_cell.angle_beta   90.00
_cell.angle_gamma   90.00
#
_symmetry.space_group_name_H-M   'P 1'
#
loop_
_entity.id
_entity.type
_entity.pdbx_description
1 polymer ?
#
loop_
_entity_poly.entity_id
_entity_poly.type
_entity_poly.pdbx_seq_one_letter_code
_entity_poly.pdbx_strand_id
1 'polypeptide(L)' 'LWCEAMDDKGYERYIKGEVHSPGRHRANGAVMNNEAFAAAFNCPLNSPMNPEDKCILWG' A
#
# COMPACT_ATOMS: atom_id res chain seq x y z
N LEU A 1 11.01 -8.09 -1.67
CA LEU A 1 11.19 -7.09 -0.59
C LEU A 1 10.02 -7.09 0.39
N TRP A 2 8.76 -6.92 -0.03
CA TRP A 2 7.59 -6.83 0.89
C TRP A 2 6.54 -7.95 0.75
N CYS A 3 6.83 -8.99 -0.03
CA CYS A 3 5.97 -10.17 -0.07
C CYS A 3 6.12 -10.93 1.24
N GLU A 4 5.01 -11.12 1.95
CA GLU A 4 4.96 -11.80 3.23
C GLU A 4 3.66 -12.60 3.35
N ALA A 5 3.69 -13.63 4.19
CA ALA A 5 2.52 -14.40 4.58
C ALA A 5 2.57 -14.59 6.09
N MET A 6 1.44 -14.33 6.76
CA MET A 6 1.26 -14.50 8.20
C MET A 6 -0.02 -15.28 8.42
N ASP A 7 -0.05 -16.12 9.45
CA ASP A 7 -1.30 -16.67 9.97
C ASP A 7 -2.06 -15.62 10.78
N ASP A 8 -3.33 -15.88 11.10
CA ASP A 8 -4.18 -14.89 11.77
C ASP A 8 -3.61 -14.45 13.12
N LYS A 9 -3.06 -15.38 13.90
CA LYS A 9 -2.44 -15.08 15.21
C LYS A 9 -1.18 -14.24 15.06
N GLY A 10 -0.33 -14.55 14.08
CA GLY A 10 0.85 -13.77 13.75
C GLY A 10 0.48 -12.36 13.28
N TYR A 11 -0.54 -12.24 12.44
CA TYR A 11 -1.04 -10.96 11.97
C TYR A 11 -1.60 -10.10 13.10
N GLU A 12 -2.41 -10.67 14.00
CA GLU A 12 -2.92 -9.97 15.18
C GLU A 12 -1.80 -9.48 16.11
N ARG A 13 -0.76 -10.29 16.30
CA ARG A 13 0.39 -9.89 17.10
C ARG A 13 1.18 -8.76 16.42
N TYR A 14 1.37 -8.86 15.10
CA TYR A 14 2.07 -7.86 14.31
C TYR A 14 1.39 -6.50 14.43
N ILE A 15 0.09 -6.42 14.15
CA ILE A 15 -0.64 -5.14 14.16
C ILE A 15 -0.68 -4.48 15.54
N LYS A 16 -0.47 -5.23 16.63
CA LYS A 16 -0.47 -4.71 18.00
C LYS A 16 0.90 -4.17 18.44
N GLY A 17 1.99 -4.70 17.89
CA GLY A 17 3.35 -4.41 18.37
C GLY A 17 4.24 -3.69 17.36
N GLU A 18 3.92 -3.78 16.07
CA GLU A 18 4.77 -3.26 15.01
C GLU A 18 4.37 -1.83 14.65
N VAL A 19 5.37 -0.95 14.50
CA VAL A 19 5.14 0.46 14.15
C VAL A 19 4.95 0.65 12.65
N HIS A 20 5.35 -0.33 11.85
CA HIS A 20 5.20 -0.32 10.40
C HIS A 20 3.90 -1.02 9.97
N SER A 21 3.23 -0.47 8.96
CA SER A 21 2.10 -1.16 8.32
C SER A 21 2.53 -2.53 7.75
N PRO A 22 1.62 -3.52 7.62
CA PRO A 22 1.94 -4.79 6.97
C PRO A 22 2.38 -4.60 5.51
N GLY A 23 3.20 -5.51 4.99
CA GLY A 23 3.86 -5.45 3.69
C GLY A 23 2.90 -5.19 2.53
N ARG A 24 1.74 -5.86 2.49
CA ARG A 24 0.69 -5.61 1.48
C ARG A 24 0.23 -4.15 1.49
N HIS A 25 -0.02 -3.59 2.68
CA HIS A 25 -0.49 -2.22 2.83
C HIS A 25 0.60 -1.20 2.57
N ARG A 26 1.86 -1.51 2.91
CA ARG A 26 3.02 -0.67 2.57
C ARG A 26 3.21 -0.57 1.07
N ALA A 27 3.26 -1.71 0.38
CA ALA A 27 3.48 -1.75 -1.06
C ALA A 27 2.33 -1.07 -1.81
N ASN A 28 1.09 -1.50 -1.55
CA ASN A 28 -0.05 -0.96 -2.27
C ASN A 28 -0.33 0.51 -1.90
N GLY A 29 -0.25 0.84 -0.61
CA GLY A 29 -0.45 2.21 -0.10
C GLY A 29 0.47 3.22 -0.74
N ALA A 30 1.76 2.89 -0.85
CA ALA A 30 2.73 3.77 -1.47
C ALA A 30 2.44 4.00 -2.96
N VAL A 31 2.16 2.94 -3.72
CA VAL A 31 2.00 3.06 -5.17
C VAL A 31 0.62 3.60 -5.58
N MET A 32 -0.42 3.45 -4.75
CA MET A 32 -1.73 4.12 -4.94
C MET A 32 -1.59 5.65 -4.98
N ASN A 33 -0.67 6.19 -4.17
CA ASN A 33 -0.40 7.64 -4.08
C ASN A 33 0.63 8.13 -5.11
N ASN A 34 1.04 7.29 -6.07
CA ASN A 34 2.08 7.64 -7.04
C ASN A 34 1.49 7.67 -8.47
N GLU A 35 1.44 8.86 -9.07
CA GLU A 35 0.92 9.04 -10.43
C GLU A 35 1.78 8.35 -11.50
N ALA A 36 3.10 8.36 -11.34
CA ALA A 36 4.00 7.71 -12.29
C ALA A 36 3.81 6.18 -12.30
N PHE A 37 3.52 5.58 -11.14
CA PHE A 37 3.13 4.17 -11.07
C PHE A 37 1.81 3.92 -11.80
N ALA A 38 0.78 4.72 -11.53
CA ALA A 38 -0.51 4.56 -12.20
C ALA A 38 -0.37 4.66 -13.73
N ALA A 39 0.45 5.60 -14.23
CA ALA A 39 0.75 5.74 -15.65
C ALA A 39 1.51 4.53 -16.21
N ALA A 40 2.57 4.08 -15.54
CA ALA A 40 3.39 2.95 -16.00
C ALA A 40 2.59 1.64 -16.13
N PHE A 41 1.58 1.45 -15.28
CA PHE A 41 0.72 0.27 -15.28
C PHE A 41 -0.65 0.50 -15.94
N ASN A 42 -0.88 1.66 -16.55
CA ASN A 42 -2.15 2.05 -17.18
C ASN A 42 -3.36 1.85 -16.24
N CYS A 43 -3.21 2.17 -14.96
CA CYS A 43 -4.29 2.07 -13.98
C CYS A 43 -5.35 3.15 -14.27
N PRO A 44 -6.61 2.79 -14.57
CA PRO A 44 -7.67 3.77 -14.77
C PRO A 44 -7.91 4.63 -13.52
N LEU A 45 -8.32 5.89 -13.70
CA LEU A 45 -8.75 6.73 -12.58
C LEU A 45 -9.87 6.01 -11.79
N ASN A 46 -9.80 6.10 -10.47
CA ASN A 46 -10.72 5.43 -9.52
C ASN A 46 -10.65 3.90 -9.50
N SER A 47 -9.64 3.29 -10.15
CA SER A 47 -9.29 1.90 -9.88
C SER A 47 -8.63 1.76 -8.50
N PRO A 48 -8.61 0.55 -7.89
CA PRO A 48 -8.03 0.36 -6.56
C PRO A 48 -6.58 0.83 -6.42
N MET A 49 -5.81 0.80 -7.51
CA MET A 49 -4.40 1.21 -7.51
C MET A 49 -4.17 2.64 -8.02
N ASN A 50 -5.24 3.37 -8.38
CA ASN A 50 -5.19 4.76 -8.81
C ASN A 50 -6.44 5.53 -8.32
N PRO A 51 -6.56 5.74 -6.99
CA PRO A 51 -7.62 6.58 -6.45
C PRO A 51 -7.45 8.04 -6.89
N GLU A 52 -8.57 8.75 -7.03
CA GLU A 52 -8.59 10.19 -7.31
C GLU A 52 -7.96 11.01 -6.17
N ASP A 53 -8.33 10.72 -4.92
CA ASP A 53 -7.71 11.34 -3.75
C ASP A 53 -6.37 10.67 -3.42
N LYS A 54 -5.27 11.42 -3.58
CA LYS A 54 -3.91 10.96 -3.26
C LYS A 54 -3.32 11.75 -2.08
N CYS A 55 -2.67 11.04 -1.17
CA CYS A 55 -1.95 11.65 -0.06
C CYS A 55 -0.51 12.01 -0.47
N ILE A 56 -0.20 13.30 -0.60
CA ILE A 56 1.15 13.80 -0.89
C ILE A 56 1.63 14.63 0.31
N LEU A 57 2.62 14.11 1.02
CA LEU A 57 3.19 14.80 2.20
C LEU A 57 4.47 15.56 1.86
N TRP A 58 5.24 15.06 0.90
CA TRP A 58 6.53 15.60 0.50
C TRP A 58 6.44 15.95 -0.99
N GLY A 59 6.03 17.19 -1.26
CA GLY A 59 5.92 17.77 -2.61
C GLY A 59 6.92 18.90 -2.81
#